data_AF-A0A0N5B8Z5-F1
#
_entry.id   AF-A0A0N5B8Z5-F1
#
_cell.length_a   1.000
_cell.length_b   1.000
_cell.length_c   1.000
_cell.angle_alpha   90.00
_cell.angle_beta   90.00
_cell.angle_gamma   90.00
#
_symmetry.space_group_name_H-M   'P 1'
#
loop_
_entity.id
_entity.type
_entity.pdbx_description
1 polymer ?
#
loop_
_entity_poly.entity_id
_entity_poly.type
_entity_poly.pdbx_seq_one_letter_code
_entity_poly.pdbx_strand_id
1 'polypeptide(L)'
;MSTGKIYKIDEIKAKVEEMRNNPLPWIETMDVSVASDEIAMEEIDDDFKREMVFYNQAHASAQIAINKLQKLNIPVFRPPDYFAEMAKSKEHMDKVKNRLDEIKKHEELQKTIRRLREEKKFAAKIQKQRRVEQMEAKHKEKKEMEKEKKKLKSKLKSKK
;
A
#
# COMPACT_ATOMS: atom_id res chain seq x y z
N MET A 1 -17.89 -49.12 27.81
CA MET A 1 -18.28 -49.23 26.38
C MET A 1 -17.38 -48.28 25.61
N SER A 2 -16.58 -48.81 24.68
CA SER A 2 -15.53 -48.03 23.98
C SER A 2 -16.18 -46.98 23.08
N THR A 3 -16.11 -45.71 23.47
CA THR A 3 -16.39 -44.56 22.61
C THR A 3 -15.18 -44.31 21.70
N GLY A 4 -14.86 -45.29 20.85
CA GLY A 4 -13.84 -45.16 19.82
C GLY A 4 -14.42 -44.41 18.63
N LYS A 5 -13.72 -43.37 18.14
CA LYS A 5 -14.11 -42.66 16.93
C LYS A 5 -14.21 -43.66 15.77
N ILE A 6 -15.39 -43.81 15.17
CA ILE A 6 -15.62 -44.67 14.02
C ILE A 6 -15.26 -43.89 12.76
N TYR A 7 -14.07 -44.13 12.21
CA TYR A 7 -13.68 -43.59 10.91
C TYR A 7 -14.02 -44.59 9.81
N LYS A 8 -15.08 -44.29 9.05
CA LYS A 8 -15.56 -45.12 7.94
C LYS A 8 -14.77 -44.88 6.65
N ILE A 9 -13.46 -45.08 6.71
CA ILE A 9 -12.54 -44.71 5.63
C ILE A 9 -12.84 -45.48 4.33
N ASP A 10 -13.16 -46.77 4.44
CA ASP A 10 -13.41 -47.63 3.28
C ASP A 10 -14.69 -47.25 2.54
N GLU A 11 -15.76 -46.90 3.28
CA GLU A 11 -17.01 -46.41 2.70
C GLU A 11 -16.79 -45.06 1.97
N ILE A 12 -16.00 -44.15 2.55
CA ILE A 12 -15.69 -42.85 1.93
C ILE A 12 -14.89 -43.06 0.64
N LYS A 13 -13.88 -43.94 0.66
CA LYS A 13 -13.10 -44.26 -0.55
C LYS A 13 -13.98 -44.85 -1.64
N ALA A 14 -14.88 -45.78 -1.29
CA ALA A 14 -15.82 -46.37 -2.25
C ALA A 14 -16.71 -45.30 -2.91
N LYS A 15 -17.21 -44.33 -2.14
CA LYS A 15 -18.01 -43.23 -2.69
C LYS A 15 -17.22 -42.24 -3.54
N VAL A 16 -15.97 -41.95 -3.19
CA VAL A 16 -15.08 -41.13 -4.03
C VAL A 16 -14.81 -41.82 -5.36
N GLU A 17 -14.62 -43.14 -5.36
CA GLU A 17 -14.44 -43.93 -6.58
C GLU A 17 -15.70 -43.88 -7.47
N GLU A 18 -16.88 -44.02 -6.87
CA GLU A 18 -18.16 -43.91 -7.57
C GLU A 18 -18.33 -42.55 -8.26
N MET A 19 -18.02 -41.45 -7.57
CA MET A 19 -18.08 -40.10 -8.13
C MET A 19 -17.06 -39.88 -9.27
N ARG A 20 -15.87 -40.48 -9.16
CA ARG A 20 -14.83 -40.41 -10.22
C ARG A 20 -15.25 -41.14 -11.50
N ASN A 21 -16.00 -42.23 -11.37
CA ASN A 21 -16.43 -43.05 -12.50
C ASN A 21 -17.56 -42.40 -13.34
N ASN A 22 -18.21 -41.35 -12.84
CA ASN A 22 -19.23 -40.60 -13.56
C ASN A 22 -18.91 -39.09 -13.57
N PRO A 23 -17.88 -38.66 -14.31
CA PRO A 23 -17.44 -37.27 -14.28
C PRO A 23 -18.42 -36.37 -15.04
N LEU A 24 -18.79 -35.27 -14.41
CA LEU A 24 -19.51 -34.19 -15.07
C LEU A 24 -18.55 -33.38 -15.96
N PRO A 25 -19.05 -32.77 -17.06
CA PRO A 25 -18.29 -31.76 -17.78
C PRO A 25 -17.84 -30.65 -16.83
N TRP A 26 -16.62 -30.15 -17.01
CA TRP A 26 -16.03 -29.16 -16.11
C TRP A 26 -16.87 -27.87 -15.99
N ILE A 27 -17.69 -27.53 -16.99
CA ILE A 27 -18.57 -26.36 -16.92
C ILE A 27 -19.66 -26.46 -15.86
N GLU A 28 -20.05 -27.67 -15.47
CA GLU A 28 -21.05 -27.91 -14.41
C GLU A 28 -20.44 -27.81 -13.02
N THR A 29 -19.14 -28.09 -12.89
CA THR A 29 -18.43 -28.06 -11.61
C THR A 29 -17.70 -26.73 -11.38
N MET A 30 -17.15 -26.14 -12.45
CA MET A 30 -16.30 -24.93 -12.47
C MET A 30 -15.21 -24.92 -11.39
N ASP A 31 -14.78 -26.09 -10.98
CA ASP A 31 -13.84 -26.29 -9.88
C ASP A 31 -12.40 -26.15 -10.37
N VAL A 32 -11.58 -25.46 -9.58
CA VAL A 32 -10.15 -25.32 -9.85
C VAL A 32 -9.42 -25.60 -8.55
N SER A 33 -8.44 -26.51 -8.64
CA SER A 33 -7.50 -26.76 -7.56
C SER A 33 -6.15 -26.20 -7.94
N VAL A 34 -5.57 -25.43 -7.04
CA VAL A 34 -4.21 -24.86 -7.16
C VAL A 34 -3.42 -25.29 -5.93
N ALA A 35 -2.13 -25.52 -6.10
CA ALA A 35 -1.24 -25.69 -4.95
C ALA A 35 -1.34 -24.45 -4.06
N SER A 36 -1.67 -24.65 -2.79
CA SER A 36 -1.65 -23.57 -1.80
C SER A 36 -0.23 -23.44 -1.28
N ASP A 37 0.23 -22.20 -1.11
CA ASP A 37 1.36 -21.95 -0.22
C ASP A 37 0.91 -22.36 1.20
N GLU A 38 1.70 -23.19 1.87
CA GLU A 38 1.43 -23.58 3.25
C GLU A 38 1.73 -22.40 4.18
N ILE A 39 0.79 -22.05 5.04
CA ILE A 39 1.03 -21.09 6.11
C ILE A 39 1.76 -21.85 7.23
N ALA A 40 2.96 -21.40 7.57
CA ALA A 40 3.70 -21.95 8.70
C ALA A 40 2.87 -21.81 9.99
N MET A 41 2.89 -22.82 10.88
CA MET A 41 2.03 -22.81 12.08
C MET A 41 2.28 -21.58 12.97
N GLU A 42 3.50 -21.07 12.96
CA GLU A 42 3.93 -19.89 13.72
C GLU A 42 3.33 -18.58 13.18
N GLU A 43 2.81 -18.58 11.96
CA GLU A 43 2.28 -17.39 11.27
C GLU A 43 0.75 -17.44 11.11
N ILE A 44 0.08 -18.47 11.66
CA ILE A 44 -1.37 -18.63 11.55
C ILE A 44 -2.12 -17.43 12.11
N ASP A 45 -1.62 -16.82 13.18
CA ASP A 45 -2.25 -15.66 13.84
C ASP A 45 -1.95 -14.33 13.13
N ASP A 46 -1.05 -14.30 12.15
CA ASP A 46 -0.79 -13.13 11.31
C ASP A 46 -1.85 -13.03 10.21
N ASP A 47 -2.89 -12.24 10.48
CA ASP A 47 -4.01 -12.03 9.56
C ASP A 47 -3.56 -11.49 8.19
N PHE A 48 -2.56 -10.62 8.16
CA PHE A 48 -2.11 -10.03 6.89
C PHE A 48 -1.46 -11.09 5.98
N LYS A 49 -0.60 -11.94 6.55
CA LYS A 49 0.01 -13.04 5.79
C LYS A 49 -1.02 -14.06 5.34
N ARG A 50 -1.96 -14.41 6.23
CA ARG A 50 -3.03 -15.35 5.92
C ARG A 50 -3.93 -14.84 4.79
N GLU A 51 -4.36 -13.59 4.85
CA GLU A 51 -5.14 -12.94 3.78
C GLU A 51 -4.36 -12.90 2.46
N MET A 52 -3.04 -12.68 2.50
CA MET A 52 -2.21 -12.70 1.30
C MET A 52 -2.17 -14.08 0.63
N VAL A 53 -2.08 -15.16 1.42
CA VAL A 53 -2.12 -16.53 0.89
C VAL A 53 -3.48 -16.83 0.25
N PHE A 54 -4.58 -16.49 0.93
CA PHE A 54 -5.93 -16.66 0.36
C PHE A 54 -6.13 -15.86 -0.92
N TYR A 55 -5.64 -14.62 -0.95
CA TYR A 55 -5.69 -13.77 -2.13
C TYR A 55 -4.93 -14.38 -3.31
N ASN A 56 -3.70 -14.85 -3.08
CA ASN A 56 -2.87 -15.46 -4.12
C ASN A 56 -3.49 -16.75 -4.66
N GLN A 57 -4.02 -17.60 -3.78
CA GLN A 57 -4.71 -18.83 -4.17
C GLN A 57 -5.96 -18.54 -5.01
N ALA A 58 -6.79 -17.58 -4.59
CA ALA A 58 -7.99 -17.18 -5.33
C ALA A 58 -7.63 -16.57 -6.69
N HIS A 59 -6.59 -15.73 -6.75
CA HIS A 59 -6.11 -15.12 -7.97
C HIS A 59 -5.61 -16.15 -8.99
N ALA A 60 -4.75 -17.09 -8.56
CA ALA A 60 -4.25 -18.16 -9.42
C ALA A 60 -5.40 -19.06 -9.93
N SER A 61 -6.35 -19.39 -9.05
CA SER A 61 -7.53 -20.20 -9.40
C SER A 61 -8.39 -19.51 -10.45
N ALA A 62 -8.63 -18.21 -10.27
CA ALA A 62 -9.38 -17.40 -11.23
C ALA A 62 -8.70 -17.36 -12.60
N GLN A 63 -7.37 -17.16 -12.67
CA GLN A 63 -6.64 -17.16 -13.94
C GLN A 63 -6.80 -18.48 -14.71
N ILE A 64 -6.71 -19.62 -14.02
CA ILE A 64 -6.91 -20.94 -14.63
C ILE A 64 -8.36 -21.09 -15.12
N ALA A 65 -9.34 -20.71 -14.31
CA ALA A 65 -10.76 -20.79 -14.67
C ALA A 65 -11.07 -19.94 -15.91
N ILE A 66 -10.59 -18.69 -15.95
CA ILE A 66 -10.77 -17.78 -17.08
C ILE A 66 -10.22 -18.39 -18.37
N ASN A 67 -9.00 -18.94 -18.33
CA ASN A 67 -8.39 -19.58 -19.49
C ASN A 67 -9.18 -20.80 -19.98
N LYS A 68 -9.75 -21.61 -19.07
CA LYS A 68 -10.61 -22.74 -19.44
C LYS A 68 -11.93 -22.26 -20.07
N LEU A 69 -12.57 -21.24 -19.50
CA LEU A 69 -13.82 -20.66 -20.03
C LEU A 69 -13.62 -20.05 -21.43
N GLN A 70 -12.49 -19.36 -21.66
CA GLN A 70 -12.15 -18.82 -22.98
C GLN A 70 -11.97 -19.92 -24.03
N LYS A 71 -11.34 -21.05 -23.69
CA LYS A 71 -11.23 -22.21 -24.60
C LYS A 71 -12.59 -22.81 -24.98
N LEU A 72 -13.58 -22.67 -24.10
CA LEU A 72 -14.96 -23.08 -24.34
C LEU A 72 -15.80 -22.00 -25.05
N ASN A 73 -15.19 -20.87 -25.42
CA ASN A 73 -15.85 -19.70 -26.01
C ASN A 73 -16.97 -19.11 -25.12
N ILE A 74 -16.82 -19.17 -23.80
CA ILE A 74 -17.79 -18.62 -22.84
C ILE A 74 -17.36 -17.19 -22.44
N PRO A 75 -18.27 -16.20 -22.51
CA PRO A 75 -17.96 -14.84 -22.08
C PRO A 75 -17.77 -14.77 -20.56
N VAL A 76 -16.63 -14.27 -20.13
CA VAL A 76 -16.23 -14.20 -18.70
C VAL A 76 -16.54 -12.84 -18.09
N PHE A 77 -16.32 -11.77 -18.85
CA PHE A 77 -16.41 -10.40 -18.33
C PHE A 77 -17.82 -9.86 -18.46
N ARG A 78 -18.32 -9.25 -17.39
CA ARG A 78 -19.60 -8.54 -17.38
C ARG A 78 -19.52 -7.35 -18.35
N PRO A 79 -20.40 -7.26 -19.36
CA PRO A 79 -20.48 -6.08 -20.22
C PRO A 79 -20.91 -4.83 -19.41
N PRO A 80 -20.38 -3.64 -19.75
CA PRO A 80 -20.71 -2.41 -19.02
C PRO A 80 -22.19 -2.01 -19.14
N ASP A 81 -22.85 -2.43 -20.21
CA ASP A 81 -24.26 -2.14 -20.52
C ASP A 81 -25.22 -3.24 -20.02
N TYR A 82 -24.73 -4.21 -19.24
CA TYR A 82 -25.57 -5.26 -18.66
C TYR A 82 -26.00 -4.89 -17.24
N PHE A 83 -27.20 -4.31 -17.12
CA PHE A 83 -27.81 -3.89 -15.85
C PHE A 83 -28.67 -5.02 -15.26
N ALA A 84 -28.05 -5.85 -14.42
CA ALA A 84 -28.73 -6.84 -13.59
C ALA A 84 -28.61 -6.48 -12.11
N GLU A 85 -29.44 -7.09 -11.27
CA GLU A 85 -29.33 -6.96 -9.82
C GLU A 85 -27.95 -7.46 -9.35
N MET A 86 -27.31 -6.69 -8.47
CA MET A 86 -26.01 -6.99 -7.90
C MET A 86 -26.17 -7.41 -6.45
N ALA A 87 -25.23 -8.17 -5.90
CA ALA A 87 -25.26 -8.60 -4.49
C ALA A 87 -25.34 -7.45 -3.47
N LYS A 88 -24.94 -6.22 -3.86
CA LYS A 88 -25.03 -5.01 -3.05
C LYS A 88 -25.76 -3.91 -3.83
N SER A 89 -26.61 -3.15 -3.15
CA SER A 89 -27.32 -2.03 -3.75
C SER A 89 -26.37 -0.87 -4.10
N LYS A 90 -26.77 -0.07 -5.09
CA LYS A 90 -26.03 1.14 -5.49
C LYS A 90 -25.86 2.12 -4.32
N GLU A 91 -26.94 2.33 -3.55
CA GLU A 91 -26.92 3.20 -2.37
C GLU A 91 -25.90 2.74 -1.32
N HIS A 92 -25.74 1.42 -1.12
CA HIS A 92 -24.72 0.89 -0.22
C HIS A 92 -23.32 1.19 -0.76
N MET A 93 -23.08 0.97 -2.06
CA MET A 93 -21.77 1.22 -2.67
C MET A 93 -21.41 2.72 -2.72
N ASP A 94 -22.39 3.61 -2.85
CA ASP A 94 -22.18 5.05 -2.77
C ASP A 94 -21.71 5.47 -1.37
N LYS A 95 -22.25 4.85 -0.30
CA LYS A 95 -21.77 5.05 1.07
C LYS A 95 -20.32 4.59 1.25
N VAL A 96 -19.97 3.42 0.72
CA VAL A 96 -18.59 2.90 0.77
C VAL A 96 -17.64 3.83 0.03
N LYS A 97 -18.03 4.30 -1.16
CA LYS A 97 -17.22 5.24 -1.96
C LYS A 97 -16.99 6.55 -1.22
N ASN A 98 -18.05 7.15 -0.67
CA ASN A 98 -17.94 8.39 0.10
C ASN A 98 -16.97 8.23 1.28
N ARG A 99 -17.03 7.08 1.97
CA ARG A 99 -16.10 6.79 3.08
C ARG A 99 -14.65 6.70 2.62
N LEU A 100 -14.38 6.06 1.48
CA LEU A 100 -13.03 5.97 0.91
C LEU A 100 -12.51 7.37 0.50
N ASP A 101 -13.36 8.20 -0.08
CA ASP A 101 -13.00 9.56 -0.48
C ASP A 101 -12.71 10.46 0.74
N GLU A 102 -13.46 10.30 1.84
CA GLU A 102 -13.17 10.96 3.11
C GLU A 102 -11.79 10.58 3.66
N ILE A 103 -11.46 9.28 3.67
CA ILE A 103 -10.17 8.78 4.15
C ILE A 103 -9.02 9.38 3.33
N LYS A 104 -9.14 9.36 1.99
CA LYS A 104 -8.14 9.95 1.08
C LYS A 104 -7.94 11.44 1.34
N LYS A 105 -9.03 12.21 1.43
CA LYS A 105 -8.97 13.65 1.72
C LYS A 105 -8.28 13.93 3.06
N HIS A 106 -8.57 13.12 4.07
CA HIS A 106 -7.92 13.26 5.37
C HIS A 106 -6.41 12.98 5.29
N GLU A 107 -5.99 11.92 4.58
CA GLU A 107 -4.56 11.62 4.37
C GLU A 107 -3.82 12.74 3.62
N GLU A 108 -4.43 13.26 2.56
CA GLU A 108 -3.87 14.38 1.79
C GLU A 108 -3.74 15.64 2.65
N LEU A 109 -4.75 15.95 3.46
CA LEU A 109 -4.70 17.05 4.41
C LEU A 109 -3.55 16.86 5.42
N GLN A 110 -3.36 15.67 5.96
CA GLN A 110 -2.24 15.40 6.88
C GLN A 110 -0.88 15.56 6.19
N LYS A 111 -0.74 15.07 4.96
CA LYS A 111 0.49 15.22 4.16
C LYS A 111 0.80 16.68 3.86
N THR A 112 -0.20 17.46 3.45
CA THR A 112 -0.05 18.89 3.18
C THR A 112 0.30 19.68 4.44
N ILE A 113 -0.35 19.40 5.57
CA ILE A 113 -0.01 20.03 6.86
C ILE A 113 1.43 19.72 7.27
N ARG A 114 1.86 18.46 7.14
CA ARG A 114 3.25 18.07 7.43
C ARG A 114 4.24 18.83 6.56
N ARG A 115 3.99 18.90 5.25
CA ARG A 115 4.80 19.66 4.30
C ARG A 115 4.89 21.15 4.67
N LEU A 116 3.76 21.79 4.95
CA LEU A 116 3.73 23.20 5.37
C LEU A 116 4.51 23.46 6.66
N ARG A 117 4.50 22.51 7.61
CA ARG A 117 5.30 22.60 8.84
C ARG A 117 6.80 22.50 8.55
N GLU A 118 7.21 21.61 7.67
CA GLU A 118 8.61 21.44 7.26
C GLU A 118 9.11 22.68 6.50
N GLU A 119 8.32 23.20 5.57
CA GLU A 119 8.63 24.44 4.84
C GLU A 119 8.79 25.65 5.79
N LYS A 120 7.90 25.80 6.78
CA LYS A 120 8.01 26.86 7.80
C LYS A 120 9.28 26.74 8.64
N LYS A 121 9.65 25.52 9.07
CA LYS A 121 10.89 25.28 9.82
C LYS A 121 12.13 25.63 8.99
N PHE A 122 12.13 25.24 7.72
CA PHE A 122 13.22 25.52 6.80
C PHE A 122 13.36 27.02 6.53
N ALA A 123 12.25 27.72 6.28
CA ALA A 123 12.22 29.18 6.10
C ALA A 123 12.78 29.91 7.33
N ALA A 124 12.39 29.51 8.55
CA ALA A 124 12.92 30.07 9.78
C ALA A 124 14.43 29.84 9.93
N LYS A 125 14.94 28.66 9.56
CA LYS A 125 16.37 28.34 9.57
C LYS A 125 17.15 29.21 8.58
N ILE A 126 16.66 29.35 7.35
CA ILE A 126 17.27 30.23 6.33
C ILE A 126 17.32 31.67 6.82
N GLN A 127 16.21 32.18 7.38
CA GLN A 127 16.16 33.56 7.86
C GLN A 127 17.17 33.78 8.99
N LYS A 128 17.31 32.84 9.92
CA LYS A 128 18.32 32.89 10.98
C LYS A 128 19.74 32.86 10.41
N GLN A 129 20.01 31.95 9.47
CA GLN A 129 21.33 31.82 8.85
C GLN A 129 21.73 33.08 8.09
N ARG A 130 20.83 33.64 7.27
CA ARG A 130 21.07 34.91 6.57
C ARG A 130 21.36 36.07 7.53
N ARG A 131 20.67 36.15 8.67
CA ARG A 131 20.97 37.18 9.69
C ARG A 131 22.36 37.01 10.29
N VAL A 132 22.78 35.77 10.60
CA VAL A 132 24.13 35.48 11.10
C VAL A 132 25.18 35.88 10.07
N GLU A 133 25.02 35.46 8.80
CA GLU A 133 25.92 35.80 7.70
C GLU A 133 26.05 37.32 7.50
N GLN A 134 24.93 38.06 7.56
CA GLN A 134 24.95 39.52 7.48
C GLN A 134 25.68 40.17 8.66
N MET A 135 25.50 39.66 9.87
CA MET A 135 26.19 40.17 11.06
C MET A 135 27.69 39.90 10.99
N GLU A 136 28.10 38.72 10.54
CA GLU A 136 29.50 38.36 10.32
C GLU A 136 30.15 39.23 9.24
N ALA A 137 29.45 39.49 8.13
CA ALA A 137 29.92 40.38 7.07
C ALA A 137 30.15 41.80 7.60
N LYS A 138 29.18 42.39 8.31
CA LYS A 138 29.32 43.71 8.95
C LYS A 138 30.47 43.76 9.95
N HIS A 139 30.69 42.68 10.70
CA HIS A 139 31.79 42.62 11.67
C HIS A 139 33.16 42.52 11.00
N LYS A 140 33.29 41.76 9.91
CA LYS A 140 34.51 41.72 9.07
C LYS A 140 34.81 43.09 8.47
N GLU A 141 33.81 43.74 7.87
CA GLU A 141 33.94 45.07 7.27
C GLU A 141 34.35 46.13 8.31
N LYS A 142 33.75 46.13 9.51
CA LYS A 142 34.17 47.00 10.62
C LYS A 142 35.63 46.77 11.02
N LYS A 143 36.07 45.50 11.10
CA LYS A 143 37.47 45.16 11.43
C LYS A 143 38.44 45.64 10.35
N GLU A 144 38.08 45.52 9.08
CA GLU A 144 38.88 46.02 7.96
C GLU A 144 38.99 47.54 7.99
N MET A 145 37.86 48.25 8.15
CA MET A 145 37.80 49.70 8.32
C MET A 145 38.65 50.18 9.51
N GLU A 146 38.64 49.46 10.64
CA GLU A 146 39.46 49.80 11.80
C GLU A 146 40.96 49.61 11.52
N LYS A 147 41.33 48.54 10.81
CA LYS A 147 42.71 48.32 10.35
C LYS A 147 43.17 49.41 9.40
N GLU A 148 42.33 49.82 8.45
CA GLU A 148 42.63 50.93 7.54
C GLU A 148 42.79 52.26 8.27
N LYS A 149 41.89 52.58 9.21
CA LYS A 149 42.03 53.77 10.06
C LYS A 149 43.34 53.76 10.85
N LYS A 150 43.76 52.61 11.40
CA LYS A 150 45.05 52.47 12.10
C LYS A 150 46.24 52.68 11.15
N LYS A 151 46.21 52.11 9.94
CA LYS A 151 47.23 52.31 8.90
C LYS A 151 47.30 53.77 8.42
N LEU A 152 46.17 54.45 8.28
CA LEU A 152 46.13 55.86 7.88
C LEU A 152 46.71 56.76 8.98
N LYS A 153 46.37 56.49 10.25
CA LYS A 153 46.94 57.19 11.41
C LYS A 153 48.45 57.00 11.54
N SER A 154 48.99 55.81 11.26
CA SER A 154 50.44 55.59 11.30
C SER A 154 51.17 56.32 10.17
N LYS A 155 50.61 56.33 8.95
CA LYS A 155 51.15 57.10 7.81
C LYS A 155 51.11 58.61 8.04
N LEU A 156 50.09 59.14 8.71
CA LEU A 156 50.01 60.56 9.10
C LEU A 156 51.07 60.95 10.16
N LYS A 157 51.41 60.03 11.06
CA LYS A 157 52.46 60.24 12.06
C LYS A 157 53.88 60.15 11.49
N SER A 158 54.10 59.46 10.38
CA SER A 158 55.41 59.35 9.73
C SER A 158 55.68 60.43 8.66
N LYS A 159 54.74 61.37 8.44
CA LYS A 159 54.83 62.46 7.45
C LYS A 159 55.07 63.84 8.08
N LYS A 160 55.32 63.87 9.40
CA LYS A 160 55.88 65.00 10.15
C LYS A 160 57.30 64.63 10.53
#